data_AF-A0A7J3A461-F1
#
_entry.id   AF-A0A7J3A461-F1
#
_cell.length_a   1.000
_cell.length_b   1.000
_cell.length_c   1.000
_cell.angle_alpha   90.00
_cell.angle_beta   90.00
_cell.angle_gamma   90.00
#
_symmetry.space_group_name_H-M   'P 1'
#
loop_
_entity.id
_entity.type
_entity.pdbx_description
1 polymer ?
#
loop_
_entity_poly.entity_id
_entity_poly.type
_entity_poly.pdbx_seq_one_letter_code
_entity_poly.pdbx_strand_id
1 'polypeptide(L)'
;MAEAFVKLYTSFVFIVFAVLIFIPLTVSTSMGELTLRVYEDGVIVIEDKLFPEIGYGNVTVKLLTYDIENILVVGEDGKLLNYELNGYQLIIYGELPSVLTIHYE
;
A
#
# COMPACT_ATOMS: atom_id res chain seq x y z
N MET A 1 2.12 -35.91 -3.01
CA MET A 1 2.62 -34.68 -3.67
C MET A 1 1.69 -33.46 -3.47
N ALA A 2 0.37 -33.63 -3.41
CA ALA A 2 -0.55 -32.50 -3.16
C ALA A 2 -0.42 -31.84 -1.76
N GLU A 3 -0.17 -32.61 -0.70
CA GLU A 3 -0.09 -32.08 0.68
C GLU A 3 1.09 -31.13 0.93
N ALA A 4 2.22 -31.35 0.26
CA ALA A 4 3.39 -30.48 0.37
C ALA A 4 3.16 -29.12 -0.29
N PHE A 5 2.41 -29.11 -1.39
CA PHE A 5 2.01 -27.88 -2.08
C PHE A 5 1.11 -27.06 -1.17
N VAL A 6 0.03 -27.65 -0.64
CA VAL A 6 -0.92 -26.96 0.26
C VAL A 6 -0.22 -26.34 1.47
N LYS A 7 0.71 -27.05 2.13
CA LYS A 7 1.48 -26.52 3.27
C LYS A 7 2.36 -25.31 2.91
N LEU A 8 2.88 -25.28 1.68
CA LEU A 8 3.69 -24.16 1.20
C LEU A 8 2.83 -22.90 1.01
N TYR A 9 1.64 -23.04 0.40
CA TYR A 9 0.69 -21.93 0.25
C TYR A 9 0.16 -21.45 1.60
N THR A 10 -0.20 -22.37 2.51
CA THR A 10 -0.65 -21.97 3.85
C THR A 10 0.46 -21.23 4.61
N SER A 11 1.71 -21.68 4.50
CA SER A 11 2.84 -20.99 5.14
C SER A 11 3.11 -19.62 4.50
N PHE A 12 3.00 -19.51 3.18
CA PHE A 12 3.17 -18.24 2.47
C PHE A 12 2.09 -17.23 2.84
N VAL A 13 0.83 -17.65 2.89
CA VAL A 13 -0.30 -16.83 3.38
C VAL A 13 -0.06 -16.37 4.82
N PHE A 14 0.44 -17.26 5.68
CA PHE A 14 0.80 -16.90 7.06
C PHE A 14 1.94 -15.89 7.15
N ILE A 15 2.95 -15.97 6.27
CA ILE A 15 4.05 -15.00 6.21
C ILE A 15 3.54 -13.64 5.75
N VAL A 16 2.69 -13.59 4.71
CA VAL A 16 2.04 -12.35 4.26
C VAL A 16 1.22 -11.72 5.39
N PHE A 17 0.44 -12.53 6.11
CA PHE A 17 -0.34 -12.07 7.26
C PHE A 17 0.53 -11.58 8.43
N ALA A 18 1.63 -12.28 8.72
CA ALA A 18 2.56 -11.88 9.76
C ALA A 18 3.24 -10.55 9.42
N VAL A 19 3.65 -10.35 8.17
CA VAL A 19 4.23 -9.08 7.71
C VAL A 19 3.23 -7.93 7.86
N LEU A 20 1.95 -8.14 7.52
CA LEU A 20 0.90 -7.12 7.69
C LEU A 20 0.72 -6.66 9.15
N ILE A 21 0.87 -7.55 10.13
CA ILE A 21 0.69 -7.22 11.56
C ILE A 21 1.88 -6.44 12.13
N PHE A 22 3.09 -6.68 11.62
CA PHE A 22 4.33 -6.12 12.16
C PHE A 22 4.83 -4.86 11.46
N ILE A 23 4.08 -4.31 10.50
CA ILE A 23 4.43 -3.02 9.90
C ILE A 23 4.00 -1.91 10.87
N PRO A 24 4.94 -1.21 11.55
CA PRO A 24 4.58 0.00 12.27
C PRO A 24 4.16 1.04 11.23
N LEU A 25 2.85 1.22 11.08
CA LEU A 25 2.22 2.32 10.37
C LEU A 25 2.52 3.60 11.16
N THR A 26 3.72 4.12 10.96
CA THR A 26 4.12 5.42 11.48
C THR A 26 3.61 6.47 10.51
N VAL A 27 2.35 6.88 10.68
CA VAL A 27 1.90 8.21 10.24
C VAL A 27 0.60 8.65 10.92
N SER A 28 0.45 9.97 11.04
CA SER A 28 -0.72 10.76 11.41
C SER A 28 -1.87 10.64 10.38
N THR A 29 -2.12 9.43 9.88
CA THR A 29 -3.12 9.15 8.86
C THR A 29 -3.86 7.88 9.26
N SER A 30 -5.20 7.94 9.31
CA SER A 30 -6.00 6.74 9.53
C SER A 30 -6.00 5.91 8.24
N MET A 31 -5.47 4.69 8.28
CA MET A 31 -5.61 3.75 7.18
C MET A 31 -7.08 3.33 7.08
N GLY A 32 -7.69 3.56 5.91
CA GLY A 32 -9.10 3.35 5.69
C GLY A 32 -9.43 1.94 5.22
N GLU A 33 -8.83 1.58 4.08
CA GLU A 33 -9.13 0.35 3.36
C GLU A 33 -7.87 -0.10 2.61
N LEU A 34 -7.53 -1.38 2.70
CA LEU A 34 -6.42 -2.00 1.99
C LEU A 34 -6.99 -3.16 1.17
N THR A 35 -6.82 -3.09 -0.15
CA THR A 35 -7.20 -4.14 -1.08
C THR A 35 -5.95 -4.76 -1.69
N LEU A 36 -5.76 -6.07 -1.49
CA LEU A 36 -4.76 -6.87 -2.20
C LEU A 36 -5.45 -7.75 -3.25
N ARG A 37 -4.92 -7.74 -4.47
CA ARG A 37 -5.27 -8.68 -5.52
C ARG A 37 -4.02 -9.44 -5.95
N VAL A 38 -4.05 -10.75 -5.78
CA VAL A 38 -2.95 -11.64 -6.17
C VAL A 38 -3.39 -12.43 -7.40
N TYR A 39 -2.62 -12.32 -8.48
CA TYR A 39 -2.87 -13.01 -9.74
C TYR A 39 -2.10 -14.33 -9.82
N GLU A 40 -2.51 -15.24 -10.71
CA GLU A 40 -1.91 -16.58 -10.83
C GLU A 40 -0.44 -16.57 -11.28
N ASP A 41 -0.03 -15.52 -11.96
CA ASP A 41 1.35 -15.27 -12.40
C ASP A 41 2.25 -14.70 -11.30
N GLY A 42 1.69 -14.42 -10.11
CA GLY A 42 2.40 -13.88 -8.96
C GLY A 42 2.43 -12.36 -8.89
N VAL A 43 1.78 -11.64 -9.82
CA VAL A 43 1.62 -10.19 -9.74
C VAL A 43 0.70 -9.85 -8.55
N ILE A 44 1.09 -8.86 -7.75
CA ILE A 44 0.35 -8.41 -6.57
C ILE A 44 -0.04 -6.96 -6.77
N VAL A 45 -1.31 -6.70 -7.00
CA VAL A 45 -1.83 -5.34 -7.12
C VAL A 45 -2.36 -4.90 -5.76
N ILE A 46 -1.89 -3.76 -5.29
CA ILE A 46 -2.22 -3.19 -3.99
C ILE A 46 -2.92 -1.86 -4.18
N GLU A 47 -4.05 -1.67 -3.50
CA GLU A 47 -4.78 -0.42 -3.45
C GLU A 47 -4.99 -0.02 -1.98
N ASP A 48 -4.36 1.09 -1.59
CA ASP A 48 -4.40 1.67 -0.26
C ASP A 48 -5.25 2.95 -0.27
N LYS A 49 -6.32 2.95 0.52
CA LYS A 49 -7.17 4.13 0.73
C LYS A 49 -6.89 4.74 2.10
N LEU A 50 -6.45 5.99 2.07
CA LEU A 50 -6.00 6.73 3.24
C LEU A 50 -6.90 7.94 3.48
N PHE A 51 -7.11 8.24 4.77
CA PHE A 51 -7.77 9.46 5.23
C PHE A 51 -6.73 10.30 5.97
N PRO A 52 -5.98 11.15 5.26
CA PRO A 52 -4.99 12.01 5.89
C PRO A 52 -5.68 13.08 6.76
N GLU A 53 -5.02 13.53 7.81
CA GLU A 53 -5.46 14.74 8.51
C GLU A 53 -5.42 15.92 7.54
N ILE A 54 -6.57 16.57 7.37
CA ILE A 54 -6.80 17.62 6.38
C ILE A 54 -5.85 18.80 6.64
N GLY A 55 -5.10 19.23 5.62
CA GLY A 55 -4.20 20.38 5.75
C GLY A 55 -3.12 20.46 4.68
N TYR A 56 -2.27 21.49 4.80
CA TYR A 56 -1.05 21.63 4.01
C TYR A 56 0.09 20.88 4.71
N GLY A 57 0.65 19.88 4.04
CA GLY A 57 1.72 19.09 4.61
C GLY A 57 2.13 17.94 3.71
N ASN A 58 3.26 17.32 4.07
CA ASN A 58 3.71 16.11 3.41
C ASN A 58 3.20 14.92 4.21
N VAL A 59 2.66 13.91 3.52
CA VAL A 59 2.31 12.62 4.14
C VAL A 59 3.31 11.58 3.68
N THR A 60 3.86 10.82 4.63
CA THR A 60 4.78 9.73 4.35
C THR A 60 4.07 8.40 4.57
N VAL A 61 3.90 7.61 3.53
CA VAL A 61 3.23 6.32 3.59
C VAL A 61 4.27 5.22 3.45
N LYS A 62 4.22 4.24 4.34
CA LYS A 62 5.03 3.02 4.22
C LYS A 62 4.28 2.00 3.37
N LEU A 63 4.84 1.67 2.22
CA LEU A 63 4.31 0.68 1.27
C LEU A 63 4.63 -0.75 1.75
N LEU A 64 3.84 -1.71 1.28
CA LEU A 64 3.90 -3.10 1.74
C LEU A 64 5.06 -3.92 1.13
N THR A 65 5.64 -3.46 0.02
CA THR A 65 6.73 -4.14 -0.70
C THR A 65 7.84 -3.17 -1.08
N TYR A 66 8.99 -3.71 -1.51
CA TYR A 66 10.18 -2.96 -1.95
C TYR A 66 10.34 -2.94 -3.46
N ASP A 67 9.79 -3.94 -4.14
CA ASP A 67 9.78 -4.04 -5.60
C ASP A 67 8.44 -3.48 -6.04
N ILE A 68 8.44 -2.19 -6.42
CA ILE A 68 7.23 -1.40 -6.65
C ILE A 68 7.27 -0.89 -8.07
N GLU A 69 6.28 -1.27 -8.85
CA GLU A 69 6.05 -0.79 -10.19
C GLU A 69 4.72 -0.02 -10.27
N ASN A 70 4.59 0.80 -11.31
CA ASN A 70 3.33 1.43 -11.73
C ASN A 70 2.58 2.21 -10.63
N ILE A 71 3.30 2.88 -9.73
CA ILE A 71 2.67 3.59 -8.62
C ILE A 71 1.86 4.82 -9.07
N LEU A 72 0.62 4.89 -8.61
CA LEU A 72 -0.34 5.94 -8.92
C LEU A 72 -0.92 6.49 -7.62
N VAL A 73 -0.82 7.81 -7.42
CA VAL A 73 -1.38 8.48 -6.24
C VAL A 73 -2.47 9.44 -6.70
N VAL A 74 -3.69 9.21 -6.25
CA VAL A 74 -4.89 9.89 -6.71
C VAL A 74 -5.66 10.47 -5.54
N GLY A 75 -6.05 11.74 -5.64
CA GLY A 75 -6.96 12.36 -4.68
C GLY A 75 -8.43 11.99 -4.93
N GLU A 76 -9.29 12.30 -3.97
CA GLU A 76 -10.74 12.09 -4.09
C GLU A 76 -11.37 12.78 -5.30
N ASP A 77 -10.74 13.85 -5.79
CA ASP A 77 -11.14 14.61 -6.97
C ASP A 77 -10.66 14.01 -8.30
N GLY A 78 -9.96 12.86 -8.24
CA GLY A 78 -9.37 12.19 -9.39
C GLY A 78 -8.08 12.82 -9.90
N LYS A 79 -7.54 13.84 -9.22
CA LYS A 79 -6.26 14.43 -9.61
C LYS A 79 -5.09 13.58 -9.14
N LEU A 80 -4.07 13.53 -10.00
CA LEU A 80 -2.78 12.95 -9.65
C LEU A 80 -2.05 13.88 -8.67
N LEU A 81 -1.50 13.29 -7.62
CA LEU A 81 -0.72 14.00 -6.62
C LEU A 81 0.77 13.77 -6.86
N ASN A 82 1.56 14.79 -6.56
CA ASN A 82 3.01 14.67 -6.64
C ASN A 82 3.54 13.85 -5.47
N TYR A 83 4.46 12.94 -5.76
CA TYR A 83 5.07 12.08 -4.77
C TYR A 83 6.56 11.86 -5.05
N GLU A 84 7.28 11.43 -4.02
CA GLU A 84 8.65 10.91 -4.08
C GLU A 84 8.67 9.52 -3.46
N LEU A 85 9.31 8.56 -4.14
CA LEU A 85 9.51 7.21 -3.63
C LEU A 85 10.95 7.08 -3.11
N ASN A 86 11.08 6.76 -1.82
CA ASN A 86 12.35 6.48 -1.16
C ASN A 86 12.33 5.05 -0.58
N GLY A 87 12.75 4.08 -1.41
CA GLY A 87 12.64 2.66 -1.09
C GLY A 87 11.18 2.24 -0.97
N TYR A 88 10.75 1.87 0.23
CA TYR A 88 9.36 1.50 0.54
C TYR A 88 8.54 2.67 1.09
N GLN A 89 9.09 3.88 1.14
CA GLN A 89 8.40 5.05 1.67
C GLN A 89 7.96 5.97 0.55
N LEU A 90 6.67 6.28 0.51
CA LEU A 90 6.06 7.22 -0.43
C LEU A 90 5.80 8.54 0.28
N ILE A 91 6.45 9.60 -0.15
CA ILE A 91 6.24 10.94 0.37
C ILE A 91 5.35 11.70 -0.60
N ILE A 92 4.14 12.04 -0.18
CA ILE A 92 3.14 12.75 -0.98
C ILE A 92 3.18 14.22 -0.57
N TYR A 93 3.30 15.11 -1.55
CA TYR A 93 3.46 16.55 -1.35
C TYR A 93 2.21 17.32 -1.73
N GLY A 94 1.92 18.39 -0.97
CA GLY A 94 0.99 19.44 -1.37
C GLY A 94 -0.20 19.59 -0.43
N GLU A 95 -1.32 20.00 -1.01
CA GLU A 95 -2.61 20.07 -0.32
C GLU A 95 -3.25 18.68 -0.36
N LEU A 96 -3.41 18.08 0.82
CA LEU A 96 -3.89 16.70 0.92
C LEU A 96 -5.43 16.67 0.88
N PRO A 97 -6.03 15.88 -0.01
CA PRO A 97 -7.47 15.70 -0.06
C PRO A 97 -7.97 14.89 1.14
N SER A 98 -9.28 14.90 1.39
CA SER A 98 -9.90 14.16 2.49
C SER A 98 -9.73 12.64 2.33
N VAL A 99 -9.66 12.18 1.08
CA VAL A 99 -9.42 10.79 0.71
C VAL A 99 -8.32 10.73 -0.34
N LEU A 100 -7.40 9.80 -0.13
CA LEU A 100 -6.29 9.54 -1.02
C LEU A 100 -6.24 8.04 -1.35
N THR A 101 -6.06 7.71 -2.62
CA THR A 101 -5.90 6.35 -3.09
C THR A 101 -4.49 6.17 -3.68
N ILE A 102 -3.78 5.16 -3.20
CA ILE A 102 -2.47 4.75 -3.71
C ILE A 102 -2.66 3.39 -4.36
N HIS A 103 -2.25 3.28 -5.61
CA HIS A 103 -2.25 2.04 -6.36
C HIS A 103 -0.82 1.68 -6.75
N TYR A 104 -0.41 0.43 -6.55
CA TYR A 104 0.92 -0.04 -6.93
C TYR A 104 0.93 -1.56 -7.16
N GLU A 105 1.92 -2.02 -7.92
CA GLU A 105 2.12 -3.42 -8.31
C GLU A 105 3.50 -3.93 -7.88
#